data_AF-A0A2A3YCL1-F1
#
_entry.id   AF-A0A2A3YCL1-F1
#
_cell.length_a   1.000
_cell.length_b   1.000
_cell.length_c   1.000
_cell.angle_alpha   90.00
_cell.angle_beta   90.00
_cell.angle_gamma   90.00
#
_symmetry.space_group_name_H-M   'P 1'
#
loop_
_entity.id
_entity.type
_entity.pdbx_description
1 polymer ?
#
loop_
_entity_poly.entity_id
_entity_poly.type
_entity_poly.pdbx_seq_one_letter_code
_entity_poly.pdbx_strand_id
1 'polypeptide(L)'
;MEQFKVTIKGLGRNVQARIENAPENANFSFALRSALTKDIVFSDVDTKSPVWITPEITNSDKYFVECTVKTGKISFITCSREFDFGINKQASRPRGVVARAKHQPAPSFHSLLYWESRKAFVNREYSAWLLDHKLNAYKFADKLGLKTPAMELVPFSCSIIPIEVNTVIKPLNGVMSQGVYLIMEDGIIDLVNNRHLAGSEELRKSMAGLLLSGKIKEDLWIRERLIRDDKDPEAPARDVKFYTFYGQPILALETARIPKIQRCWYDNYSNLVNTGKYATELFVGHGIPAEFYKIAEKIGLNIPAPFVRIDLLASPEGAVVNEVTPKPGGAHLFAQSIDQQLGNHLVNADGRLRADLISGKSFDIFNSLKNS
;
A
#
# COMPACT_ATOMS: atom_id res chain seq x y z
N MET A 1 31.31 -8.68 36.50
CA MET A 1 30.21 -7.78 36.11
C MET A 1 28.96 -8.29 36.77
N GLU A 2 28.39 -7.53 37.69
CA GLU A 2 27.09 -7.89 38.26
C GLU A 2 26.00 -7.69 37.19
N GLN A 3 25.18 -8.72 37.00
CA GLN A 3 24.07 -8.66 36.06
C GLN A 3 22.84 -8.12 36.80
N PHE A 4 22.25 -7.04 36.28
CA PHE A 4 20.94 -6.55 36.72
C PHE A 4 19.85 -7.02 35.74
N LYS A 5 18.61 -7.08 36.22
CA LYS A 5 17.46 -7.53 35.42
C LYS A 5 16.32 -6.54 35.48
N VAL A 6 15.82 -6.13 34.31
CA VAL A 6 14.66 -5.24 34.22
C VAL A 6 13.40 -6.05 33.95
N THR A 7 12.42 -5.95 34.83
CA THR A 7 11.11 -6.59 34.71
C THR A 7 10.03 -5.52 34.50
N ILE A 8 9.30 -5.59 33.38
CA ILE A 8 8.20 -4.67 33.08
C ILE A 8 6.88 -5.44 33.05
N LYS A 9 5.88 -4.98 33.80
CA LYS A 9 4.55 -5.59 33.95
C LYS A 9 3.46 -4.55 33.76
N GLY A 10 2.39 -4.93 33.06
CA GLY A 10 1.15 -4.16 33.03
C GLY A 10 0.29 -4.48 34.26
N LEU A 11 -0.25 -3.46 34.93
CA LEU A 11 -1.10 -3.54 36.11
C LEU A 11 -2.40 -2.77 35.85
N GLY A 12 -3.34 -3.41 35.13
CA GLY A 12 -4.60 -2.76 34.75
C GLY A 12 -4.36 -1.62 33.76
N ARG A 13 -4.50 -0.37 34.22
CA ARG A 13 -4.25 0.86 33.46
C ARG A 13 -2.89 1.52 33.77
N ASN A 14 -2.03 0.86 34.55
CA ASN A 14 -0.68 1.33 34.86
C ASN A 14 0.36 0.37 34.27
N VAL A 15 1.58 0.86 34.07
CA VAL A 15 2.76 0.02 33.85
C VAL A 15 3.67 0.13 35.06
N GLN A 16 4.25 -0.99 35.48
CA GLN A 16 5.32 -1.04 36.47
C GLN A 16 6.59 -1.58 35.83
N ALA A 17 7.71 -0.88 36.02
CA ALA A 17 9.05 -1.40 35.77
C ALA A 17 9.80 -1.58 37.10
N ARG A 18 10.57 -2.66 37.22
CA ARG A 18 11.44 -2.93 38.36
C ARG A 18 12.80 -3.41 37.87
N ILE A 19 13.87 -2.89 38.47
CA ILE A 19 15.24 -3.31 38.25
C ILE A 19 15.68 -4.14 39.45
N GLU A 20 15.93 -5.42 39.24
CA GLU A 20 16.48 -6.36 40.22
C GLU A 20 18.01 -6.30 40.18
N ASN A 21 18.65 -6.33 41.35
CA ASN A 21 20.10 -6.18 41.53
C ASN A 21 20.64 -4.87 40.93
N ALA A 22 19.96 -3.77 41.23
CA ALA A 22 20.30 -2.45 40.72
C ALA A 22 21.65 -1.96 41.31
N PRO A 23 22.58 -1.42 40.50
CA PRO A 23 23.86 -0.93 41.03
C PRO A 23 23.67 0.23 42.03
N GLU A 24 24.40 0.22 43.15
CA GLU A 24 24.22 1.19 44.26
C GLU A 24 24.40 2.67 43.85
N ASN A 25 25.17 2.93 42.79
CA ASN A 25 25.46 4.27 42.28
C ASN A 25 24.85 4.54 40.89
N ALA A 26 23.82 3.78 40.51
CA ALA A 26 23.12 4.00 39.25
C ALA A 26 21.97 5.01 39.39
N ASN A 27 21.77 5.82 38.35
CA ASN A 27 20.53 6.56 38.13
C ASN A 27 19.73 5.88 37.02
N PHE A 28 18.41 5.93 37.14
CA PHE A 28 17.49 5.30 36.18
C PHE A 28 16.66 6.37 35.50
N SER A 29 16.35 6.14 34.23
CA SER A 29 15.35 6.93 33.50
C SER A 29 14.36 5.99 32.84
N PHE A 30 13.08 6.22 33.06
CA PHE A 30 12.00 5.45 32.48
C PHE A 30 11.17 6.35 31.57
N ALA A 31 10.79 5.86 30.40
CA ALA A 31 9.88 6.57 29.50
C ALA A 31 8.83 5.60 28.96
N LEU A 32 7.56 6.00 29.05
CA LEU A 32 6.46 5.39 28.32
C LEU A 32 6.28 6.16 27.00
N ARG A 33 6.29 5.47 25.87
CA ARG A 33 6.09 6.07 24.54
C ARG A 33 4.89 5.48 23.81
N SER A 34 4.18 6.29 23.05
CA SER A 34 3.19 5.79 22.09
C SER A 34 3.89 4.96 21.01
N ALA A 35 3.34 3.79 20.69
CA ALA A 35 3.82 2.97 19.59
C ALA A 35 3.56 3.61 18.24
N LEU A 36 2.47 4.38 18.13
CA LEU A 36 2.02 5.05 16.92
C LEU A 36 2.85 6.31 16.64
N THR A 37 2.92 7.24 17.60
CA THR A 37 3.56 8.55 17.37
C THR A 37 5.03 8.60 17.79
N LYS A 38 5.48 7.64 18.61
CA LYS A 38 6.81 7.61 19.27
C LYS A 38 7.02 8.70 20.33
N ASP A 39 6.02 9.53 20.61
CA ASP A 39 6.09 10.58 21.62
C ASP A 39 6.17 10.01 23.04
N ILE A 40 6.87 10.74 23.92
CA ILE A 40 6.90 10.44 25.36
C ILE A 40 5.55 10.82 25.96
N VAL A 41 4.87 9.82 26.50
CA VAL A 41 3.58 9.94 27.17
C VAL A 41 3.79 10.22 28.65
N PHE A 42 4.81 9.60 29.24
CA PHE A 42 5.20 9.81 30.63
C PHE A 42 6.68 9.45 30.80
N SER A 43 7.41 10.20 31.62
CA SER A 43 8.79 9.86 31.97
C SER A 43 9.12 10.20 33.41
N ASP A 44 10.07 9.46 33.95
CA ASP A 44 10.76 9.78 35.20
C ASP A 44 12.26 9.71 34.93
N VAL A 45 12.98 10.78 35.21
CA VAL A 45 14.36 10.98 34.75
C VAL A 45 15.29 11.09 35.96
N ASP A 46 16.42 10.39 35.88
CA ASP A 46 17.47 10.38 36.89
C ASP A 46 16.98 10.05 38.32
N THR A 47 16.06 9.10 38.43
CA THR A 47 15.59 8.59 39.71
C THR A 47 16.58 7.59 40.31
N LYS A 48 16.74 7.61 41.63
CA LYS A 48 17.45 6.56 42.39
C LYS A 48 16.57 5.34 42.68
N SER A 49 15.26 5.44 42.41
CA SER A 49 14.34 4.34 42.64
C SER A 49 14.52 3.25 41.58
N PRO A 50 14.78 1.98 41.95
CA PRO A 50 14.79 0.86 41.02
C PRO A 50 13.37 0.41 40.65
N VAL A 51 12.33 1.10 41.12
CA VAL A 51 10.93 0.82 40.83
C VAL A 51 10.27 2.07 40.25
N TRP A 52 9.59 1.89 39.13
CA TRP A 52 8.81 2.93 38.45
C TRP A 52 7.41 2.43 38.17
N ILE A 53 6.42 3.30 38.41
CA ILE A 53 5.01 3.03 38.15
C ILE A 53 4.45 4.24 37.41
N THR A 54 3.81 4.03 36.27
CA THR A 54 3.15 5.11 35.54
C THR A 54 1.88 5.55 36.27
N PRO A 55 1.44 6.81 36.07
CA PRO A 55 0.05 7.19 36.31
C PRO A 55 -0.92 6.33 35.49
N GLU A 56 -2.21 6.45 35.82
CA GLU A 56 -3.27 5.77 35.08
C GLU A 56 -3.32 6.25 33.63
N ILE A 57 -3.12 5.32 32.70
CA ILE A 57 -3.18 5.57 31.27
C ILE A 57 -4.65 5.52 30.85
N THR A 58 -5.19 6.67 30.48
CA THR A 58 -6.60 6.84 30.10
C THR A 58 -6.84 6.62 28.61
N ASN A 59 -5.82 6.77 27.78
CA ASN A 59 -5.93 6.70 26.33
C ASN A 59 -5.77 5.26 25.82
N SER A 60 -6.54 4.91 24.80
CA SER A 60 -6.50 3.60 24.17
C SER A 60 -5.44 3.56 23.07
N ASP A 61 -4.25 3.04 23.37
CA ASP A 61 -3.14 2.93 22.41
C ASP A 61 -2.19 1.76 22.78
N LYS A 62 -1.25 1.49 21.88
CA LYS A 62 -0.08 0.65 22.11
C LYS A 62 1.05 1.49 22.66
N TYR A 63 1.77 0.98 23.65
CA TYR A 63 2.87 1.70 24.29
C TYR A 63 4.12 0.84 24.45
N PHE A 64 5.29 1.49 24.43
CA PHE A 64 6.56 0.87 24.80
C PHE A 64 7.13 1.56 26.04
N VAL A 65 7.73 0.78 26.93
CA VAL A 65 8.54 1.32 28.03
C VAL A 65 10.01 1.23 27.66
N GLU A 66 10.74 2.33 27.78
CA GLU A 66 12.18 2.39 27.69
C GLU A 66 12.77 2.59 29.09
N CYS A 67 13.80 1.83 29.42
CA CYS A 67 14.57 1.98 30.66
C CYS A 67 16.04 2.25 30.33
N THR A 68 16.57 3.35 30.84
CA THR A 68 17.99 3.72 30.75
C THR A 68 18.63 3.64 32.12
N VAL A 69 19.76 2.93 32.20
CA VAL A 69 20.58 2.83 33.42
C VAL A 69 21.87 3.63 33.20
N LYS A 70 22.14 4.60 34.07
CA LYS A 70 23.35 5.43 34.03
C LYS A 70 24.24 5.11 35.22
N THR A 71 25.48 4.70 34.98
CA THR A 71 26.50 4.48 36.01
C THR A 71 27.74 5.33 35.67
N GLY A 72 27.91 6.45 36.37
CA GLY A 72 28.97 7.41 36.06
C GLY A 72 28.81 8.01 34.64
N LYS A 73 29.78 7.82 33.76
CA LYS A 73 29.76 8.33 32.37
C LYS A 73 29.13 7.37 31.35
N ILE A 74 28.71 6.18 31.76
CA ILE A 74 28.21 5.14 30.84
C ILE A 74 26.68 5.04 30.97
N SER A 75 25.99 5.04 29.83
CA SER A 75 24.53 4.85 29.75
C SER A 75 24.21 3.60 28.94
N PHE A 76 23.35 2.73 29.48
CA PHE A 76 22.83 1.55 28.77
C PHE A 76 21.32 1.67 28.61
N ILE A 77 20.83 1.45 27.39
CA ILE A 77 19.39 1.29 27.12
C ILE A 77 19.08 -0.19 27.26
N THR A 78 18.18 -0.55 28.16
CA THR A 78 17.85 -1.96 28.42
C THR A 78 16.35 -2.16 28.46
N CYS A 79 15.90 -2.97 27.50
CA CYS A 79 14.58 -3.54 27.28
C CYS A 79 13.44 -2.57 26.89
N SER A 80 12.65 -3.04 25.92
CA SER A 80 11.38 -2.46 25.51
C SER A 80 10.31 -3.53 25.54
N ARG A 81 9.15 -3.24 26.14
CA ARG A 81 7.99 -4.14 26.13
C ARG A 81 6.74 -3.40 25.68
N GLU A 82 5.98 -4.00 24.77
CA GLU A 82 4.73 -3.47 24.24
C GLU A 82 3.54 -3.76 25.18
N PHE A 83 2.64 -2.78 25.33
CA PHE A 83 1.41 -2.90 26.12
C PHE A 83 0.22 -2.31 25.37
N ASP A 84 -0.93 -2.99 25.44
CA ASP A 84 -2.23 -2.50 24.99
C ASP A 84 -3.03 -1.96 26.19
N PHE A 85 -3.26 -0.64 26.24
CA PHE A 85 -4.10 0.01 27.27
C PHE A 85 -5.39 0.53 26.64
N GLY A 86 -6.50 0.51 27.37
CA GLY A 86 -7.80 1.06 26.93
C GLY A 86 -8.47 0.36 25.74
N ILE A 87 -7.73 -0.45 24.97
CA ILE A 87 -8.26 -1.35 23.95
C ILE A 87 -9.16 -2.34 24.69
N ASN A 88 -10.45 -2.28 24.39
CA ASN A 88 -11.47 -3.03 25.09
C ASN A 88 -11.18 -4.54 24.98
N LYS A 89 -10.56 -5.13 26.00
CA LYS A 89 -10.33 -6.59 26.07
C LYS A 89 -11.64 -7.37 26.26
N GLN A 90 -12.81 -6.72 26.39
CA GLN A 90 -14.13 -7.36 26.22
C GLN A 90 -14.51 -7.59 24.75
N ALA A 91 -13.73 -7.10 23.79
CA ALA A 91 -13.53 -7.80 22.52
C ALA A 91 -12.68 -9.08 22.71
N SER A 92 -12.65 -9.65 23.92
CA SER A 92 -12.34 -11.05 24.14
C SER A 92 -13.07 -11.82 23.05
N ARG A 93 -12.31 -12.62 22.27
CA ARG A 93 -12.88 -13.50 21.23
C ARG A 93 -14.27 -13.93 21.67
N PRO A 94 -15.33 -13.67 20.89
CA PRO A 94 -16.70 -13.93 21.32
C PRO A 94 -16.75 -15.25 22.07
N ARG A 95 -17.23 -15.25 23.32
CA ARG A 95 -17.15 -16.43 24.22
C ARG A 95 -17.65 -17.65 23.43
N GLY A 96 -16.76 -18.63 23.21
CA GLY A 96 -17.09 -19.84 22.45
C GLY A 96 -16.63 -19.88 20.98
N VAL A 97 -16.16 -18.78 20.39
CA VAL A 97 -15.48 -18.81 19.08
C VAL A 97 -14.00 -19.10 19.30
N VAL A 98 -13.73 -20.32 19.75
CA VAL A 98 -12.44 -20.94 19.43
C VAL A 98 -12.54 -21.25 17.95
N ALA A 99 -11.67 -20.68 17.12
CA ALA A 99 -11.47 -21.21 15.78
C ALA A 99 -11.12 -22.68 15.97
N ARG A 100 -12.11 -23.59 15.85
CA ARG A 100 -11.88 -25.02 15.78
C ARG A 100 -11.23 -25.23 14.43
N ALA A 101 -9.95 -24.89 14.36
CA ALA A 101 -9.15 -24.71 13.15
C ALA A 101 -9.11 -25.95 12.26
N LYS A 102 -9.61 -27.10 12.75
CA LYS A 102 -9.75 -28.31 11.96
C LYS A 102 -10.82 -28.26 10.87
N HIS A 103 -11.82 -27.37 10.92
CA HIS A 103 -12.98 -27.43 10.01
C HIS A 103 -13.31 -26.13 9.26
N GLN A 104 -12.59 -25.03 9.50
CA GLN A 104 -12.74 -23.83 8.68
C GLN A 104 -11.76 -23.91 7.51
N PRO A 105 -12.24 -23.82 6.25
CA PRO A 105 -11.32 -23.76 5.12
C PRO A 105 -10.45 -22.51 5.24
N ALA A 106 -9.16 -22.64 4.93
CA ALA A 106 -8.26 -21.49 4.88
C ALA A 106 -8.79 -20.44 3.88
N PRO A 107 -8.76 -19.15 4.22
CA PRO A 107 -9.26 -18.11 3.31
C PRO A 107 -8.39 -18.06 2.06
N SER A 108 -9.02 -18.11 0.88
CA SER A 108 -8.36 -17.96 -0.41
C SER A 108 -8.51 -16.52 -0.89
N PHE A 109 -7.40 -15.83 -1.17
CA PHE A 109 -7.41 -14.47 -1.70
C PHE A 109 -8.18 -14.40 -3.02
N HIS A 110 -7.91 -15.32 -3.95
CA HIS A 110 -8.63 -15.43 -5.20
C HIS A 110 -10.15 -15.53 -4.98
N SER A 111 -10.59 -16.45 -4.11
CA SER A 111 -12.02 -16.65 -3.86
C SER A 111 -12.68 -15.42 -3.23
N LEU A 112 -12.05 -14.83 -2.21
CA LEU A 112 -12.57 -13.66 -1.51
C LEU A 112 -12.61 -12.42 -2.43
N LEU A 113 -11.59 -12.21 -3.26
CA LEU A 113 -11.55 -11.10 -4.22
C LEU A 113 -12.71 -11.18 -5.24
N TYR A 114 -13.09 -12.39 -5.66
CA TYR A 114 -14.26 -12.58 -6.52
C TYR A 114 -15.57 -12.28 -5.78
N TRP A 115 -15.67 -12.63 -4.50
CA TRP A 115 -16.81 -12.24 -3.67
C TRP A 115 -16.91 -10.73 -3.48
N GLU A 116 -15.79 -10.04 -3.21
CA GLU A 116 -15.76 -8.57 -3.16
C GLU A 116 -16.20 -7.96 -4.50
N SER A 117 -15.75 -8.53 -5.61
CA SER A 117 -16.17 -8.10 -6.95
C SER A 117 -17.69 -8.27 -7.15
N ARG A 118 -18.28 -9.36 -6.64
CA ARG A 118 -19.73 -9.58 -6.70
C ARG A 118 -20.52 -8.53 -5.93
N LYS A 119 -20.04 -8.11 -4.75
CA LYS A 119 -20.68 -7.03 -3.98
C LYS A 119 -20.75 -5.73 -4.78
N ALA A 120 -19.71 -5.43 -5.56
CA ALA A 120 -19.69 -4.24 -6.40
C ALA A 120 -20.73 -4.29 -7.53
N PHE A 121 -21.12 -5.46 -8.05
CA PHE A 121 -22.23 -5.53 -9.01
C PHE A 121 -23.59 -5.18 -8.42
N VAL A 122 -23.76 -5.36 -7.11
CA VAL A 122 -24.98 -4.98 -6.39
C VAL A 122 -24.97 -3.48 -6.06
N ASN A 123 -23.81 -2.92 -5.71
CA ASN A 123 -23.72 -1.51 -5.34
C ASN A 123 -22.39 -0.87 -5.80
N ARG A 124 -22.31 -0.51 -7.09
CA ARG A 124 -21.07 -0.02 -7.73
C ARG A 124 -20.56 1.27 -7.11
N GLU A 125 -21.46 2.19 -6.80
CA GLU A 125 -21.14 3.54 -6.30
C GLU A 125 -20.50 3.56 -4.91
N TYR A 126 -20.53 2.44 -4.19
CA TYR A 126 -20.00 2.32 -2.82
C TYR A 126 -18.77 1.43 -2.75
N SER A 127 -18.10 1.24 -3.87
CA SER A 127 -16.97 0.32 -3.97
C SER A 127 -15.76 0.99 -4.60
N ALA A 128 -14.57 0.45 -4.34
CA ALA A 128 -13.34 0.91 -4.96
C ALA A 128 -13.38 0.91 -6.50
N TRP A 129 -14.36 0.27 -7.14
CA TRP A 129 -14.61 0.30 -8.59
C TRP A 129 -14.87 1.70 -9.14
N LEU A 130 -15.28 2.66 -8.31
CA LEU A 130 -15.29 4.06 -8.72
C LEU A 130 -13.90 4.55 -9.17
N LEU A 131 -12.84 4.02 -8.57
CA LEU A 131 -11.44 4.36 -8.87
C LEU A 131 -10.81 3.49 -9.96
N ASP A 132 -11.50 2.43 -10.41
CA ASP A 132 -11.08 1.67 -11.61
C ASP A 132 -11.20 2.55 -12.87
N HIS A 133 -12.04 3.58 -12.81
CA HIS A 133 -12.09 4.64 -13.82
C HIS A 133 -10.92 5.62 -13.63
N LYS A 134 -10.03 5.68 -14.63
CA LYS A 134 -8.74 6.42 -14.55
C LYS A 134 -8.88 7.87 -14.12
N LEU A 135 -9.86 8.59 -14.68
CA LEU A 135 -10.08 10.00 -14.33
C LEU A 135 -10.47 10.17 -12.85
N ASN A 136 -11.20 9.22 -12.27
CA ASN A 136 -11.56 9.26 -10.86
C ASN A 136 -10.36 8.94 -9.99
N ALA A 137 -9.50 7.99 -10.40
CA ALA A 137 -8.22 7.75 -9.73
C ALA A 137 -7.32 9.00 -9.72
N TYR A 138 -7.27 9.76 -10.82
CA TYR A 138 -6.50 11.00 -10.88
C TYR A 138 -7.10 12.11 -10.01
N LYS A 139 -8.42 12.34 -10.08
CA LYS A 139 -9.11 13.27 -9.16
C LYS A 139 -8.90 12.89 -7.69
N PHE A 140 -8.92 11.60 -7.38
CA PHE A 140 -8.68 11.09 -6.02
C PHE A 140 -7.25 11.37 -5.56
N ALA A 141 -6.26 11.07 -6.41
CA ALA A 141 -4.85 11.30 -6.13
C ALA A 141 -4.56 12.80 -5.94
N ASP A 142 -5.12 13.66 -6.78
CA ASP A 142 -5.00 15.11 -6.69
C ASP A 142 -5.53 15.65 -5.35
N LYS A 143 -6.74 15.22 -4.93
CA LYS A 143 -7.31 15.55 -3.61
C LYS A 143 -6.46 15.04 -2.43
N LEU A 144 -5.63 14.02 -2.62
CA LEU A 144 -4.67 13.53 -1.63
C LEU A 144 -3.32 14.28 -1.68
N GLY A 145 -3.15 15.23 -2.60
CA GLY A 145 -1.90 15.94 -2.84
C GLY A 145 -0.82 15.04 -3.46
N LEU A 146 -1.22 14.06 -4.29
CA LEU A 146 -0.32 13.11 -4.94
C LEU A 146 -0.19 13.43 -6.43
N LYS A 147 1.01 13.18 -6.98
CA LYS A 147 1.29 13.40 -8.40
C LYS A 147 0.56 12.39 -9.27
N THR A 148 0.12 12.83 -10.45
CA THR A 148 -0.47 11.98 -11.50
C THR A 148 0.18 12.30 -12.84
N PRO A 149 0.08 11.43 -13.86
CA PRO A 149 0.58 11.72 -15.20
C PRO A 149 -0.42 12.53 -16.04
N ALA A 150 -1.61 12.82 -15.51
CA ALA A 150 -2.68 13.49 -16.24
C ALA A 150 -2.26 14.89 -16.68
N MET A 151 -2.42 15.18 -17.98
CA MET A 151 -2.33 16.53 -18.52
C MET A 151 -3.72 17.17 -18.61
N GLU A 152 -4.68 16.38 -19.10
CA GLU A 152 -6.07 16.77 -19.31
C GLU A 152 -6.98 15.68 -18.76
N LEU A 153 -8.08 16.06 -18.12
CA LEU A 153 -9.10 15.12 -17.63
C LEU A 153 -10.27 14.94 -18.61
N VAL A 154 -10.14 15.42 -19.84
CA VAL A 154 -11.15 15.34 -20.89
C VAL A 154 -10.63 14.42 -21.99
N PRO A 155 -11.36 13.36 -22.38
CA PRO A 155 -10.94 12.48 -23.46
C PRO A 155 -11.14 13.12 -24.84
N PHE A 156 -10.35 12.65 -25.80
CA PHE A 156 -10.38 13.01 -27.21
C PHE A 156 -10.83 11.83 -28.07
N SER A 157 -11.35 12.12 -29.27
CA SER A 157 -11.44 11.12 -30.34
C SER A 157 -10.06 10.85 -30.94
N CYS A 158 -9.82 9.63 -31.42
CA CYS A 158 -8.56 9.23 -32.06
C CYS A 158 -8.21 10.06 -33.30
N SER A 159 -9.19 10.71 -33.92
CA SER A 159 -8.98 11.56 -35.11
C SER A 159 -8.38 12.93 -34.76
N ILE A 160 -8.66 13.45 -33.57
CA ILE A 160 -8.31 14.83 -33.17
C ILE A 160 -7.30 14.91 -32.02
N ILE A 161 -7.01 13.80 -31.33
CA ILE A 161 -6.09 13.83 -30.19
C ILE A 161 -4.73 14.44 -30.61
N PRO A 162 -4.20 15.42 -29.85
CA PRO A 162 -2.88 15.97 -30.09
C PRO A 162 -1.79 14.90 -29.90
N ILE A 163 -0.85 14.85 -30.83
CA ILE A 163 0.28 13.92 -30.81
C ILE A 163 1.53 14.77 -30.51
N GLU A 164 1.95 14.76 -29.26
CA GLU A 164 3.07 15.57 -28.77
C GLU A 164 4.16 14.68 -28.17
N VAL A 165 5.41 15.08 -28.37
CA VAL A 165 6.56 14.38 -27.81
C VAL A 165 6.53 14.44 -26.28
N ASN A 166 7.09 13.41 -25.63
CA ASN A 166 7.08 13.23 -24.18
C ASN A 166 5.67 13.04 -23.62
N THR A 167 4.80 12.38 -24.39
CA THR A 167 3.44 12.03 -23.94
C THR A 167 3.13 10.55 -24.12
N VAL A 168 2.10 10.09 -23.41
CA VAL A 168 1.49 8.78 -23.56
C VAL A 168 0.08 8.98 -24.05
N ILE A 169 -0.29 8.30 -25.13
CA ILE A 169 -1.69 8.20 -25.57
C ILE A 169 -2.22 6.83 -25.20
N LYS A 170 -3.35 6.77 -24.51
CA LYS A 170 -4.00 5.50 -24.14
C LYS A 170 -5.52 5.62 -24.13
N PRO A 171 -6.27 4.52 -24.33
CA PRO A 171 -7.71 4.55 -24.17
C PRO A 171 -8.08 4.85 -22.72
N LEU A 172 -9.13 5.65 -22.54
CA LEU A 172 -9.74 5.88 -21.23
C LEU A 172 -10.17 4.54 -20.61
N ASN A 173 -10.87 3.74 -21.41
CA ASN A 173 -11.35 2.41 -21.07
C ASN A 173 -10.54 1.34 -21.81
N GLY A 174 -9.51 0.81 -21.15
CA GLY A 174 -8.62 -0.19 -21.73
C GLY A 174 -7.92 -1.03 -20.67
N VAL A 175 -7.56 -2.27 -21.05
CA VAL A 175 -6.94 -3.27 -20.18
C VAL A 175 -5.66 -3.80 -20.82
N MET A 176 -4.76 -4.36 -20.01
CA MET A 176 -3.55 -5.05 -20.47
C MET A 176 -2.65 -4.24 -21.42
N SER A 177 -2.60 -2.91 -21.23
CA SER A 177 -1.82 -1.99 -22.07
C SER A 177 -2.24 -1.94 -23.55
N GLN A 178 -3.41 -2.49 -23.92
CA GLN A 178 -3.91 -2.41 -25.29
C GLN A 178 -4.17 -0.96 -25.68
N GLY A 179 -3.59 -0.54 -26.81
CA GLY A 179 -3.68 0.84 -27.29
C GLY A 179 -2.90 1.85 -26.46
N VAL A 180 -1.89 1.42 -25.70
CA VAL A 180 -0.97 2.36 -25.04
C VAL A 180 0.19 2.66 -25.98
N TYR A 181 0.35 3.94 -26.30
CA TYR A 181 1.40 4.44 -27.18
C TYR A 181 2.30 5.42 -26.44
N LEU A 182 3.61 5.23 -26.51
CA LEU A 182 4.60 6.15 -25.98
C LEU A 182 5.09 7.04 -27.12
N ILE A 183 4.95 8.36 -26.98
CA ILE A 183 5.42 9.34 -27.97
C ILE A 183 6.71 9.96 -27.44
N MET A 184 7.83 9.54 -28.00
CA MET A 184 9.19 9.93 -27.60
C MET A 184 9.84 10.76 -28.71
N GLU A 185 11.01 11.34 -28.43
CA GLU A 185 11.76 12.15 -29.40
C GLU A 185 12.23 11.33 -30.61
N ASP A 186 12.56 10.07 -30.38
CA ASP A 186 13.07 9.11 -31.36
C ASP A 186 11.96 8.29 -32.06
N GLY A 187 10.69 8.49 -31.69
CA GLY A 187 9.55 7.90 -32.38
C GLY A 187 8.37 7.52 -31.49
N ILE A 188 7.50 6.67 -32.02
CA ILE A 188 6.27 6.23 -31.34
C ILE A 188 6.36 4.73 -31.10
N ILE A 189 6.18 4.29 -29.85
CA ILE A 189 6.17 2.88 -29.47
C ILE A 189 4.75 2.44 -29.16
N ASP A 190 4.29 1.39 -29.86
CA ASP A 190 3.12 0.60 -29.50
C ASP A 190 3.50 -0.41 -28.41
N LEU A 191 3.16 -0.09 -27.16
CA LEU A 191 3.70 -0.75 -25.96
C LEU A 191 3.33 -2.23 -25.87
N VAL A 192 2.12 -2.61 -26.31
CA VAL A 192 1.65 -4.00 -26.18
C VAL A 192 2.28 -4.90 -27.24
N ASN A 193 2.55 -4.37 -28.42
CA ASN A 193 3.15 -5.11 -29.54
C ASN A 193 4.66 -4.95 -29.61
N ASN A 194 5.24 -4.11 -28.76
CA ASN A 194 6.68 -3.77 -28.73
C ASN A 194 7.22 -3.42 -30.12
N ARG A 195 6.48 -2.57 -30.85
CA ARG A 195 6.84 -2.14 -32.21
C ARG A 195 6.92 -0.62 -32.30
N HIS A 196 7.85 -0.14 -33.12
CA HIS A 196 7.93 1.27 -33.49
C HIS A 196 6.94 1.56 -34.63
N LEU A 197 6.25 2.69 -34.53
CA LEU A 197 5.39 3.22 -35.58
C LEU A 197 6.14 4.33 -36.33
N ALA A 198 5.95 4.39 -37.64
CA ALA A 198 6.64 5.33 -38.53
C ALA A 198 6.20 6.79 -38.34
N GLY A 199 5.11 7.05 -37.62
CA GLY A 199 4.63 8.41 -37.34
C GLY A 199 3.16 8.48 -36.95
N SER A 200 2.64 9.70 -36.90
CA SER A 200 1.27 10.02 -36.46
C SER A 200 0.18 9.34 -37.29
N GLU A 201 0.37 9.21 -38.59
CA GLU A 201 -0.60 8.55 -39.49
C GLU A 201 -0.74 7.05 -39.17
N GLU A 202 0.38 6.36 -38.91
CA GLU A 202 0.34 4.95 -38.52
C GLU A 202 -0.26 4.78 -37.12
N LEU A 203 0.04 5.69 -36.19
CA LEU A 203 -0.60 5.74 -34.87
C LEU A 203 -2.13 5.82 -35.00
N ARG A 204 -2.65 6.78 -35.77
CA ARG A 204 -4.11 6.95 -35.97
C ARG A 204 -4.73 5.72 -36.64
N LYS A 205 -4.07 5.14 -37.65
CA LYS A 205 -4.51 3.87 -38.26
C LYS A 205 -4.55 2.73 -37.24
N SER A 206 -3.55 2.65 -36.37
CA SER A 206 -3.52 1.63 -35.31
C SER A 206 -4.66 1.83 -34.31
N MET A 207 -4.92 3.06 -33.88
CA MET A 207 -6.01 3.39 -32.96
C MET A 207 -7.37 3.05 -33.58
N ALA A 208 -7.60 3.46 -34.84
CA ALA A 208 -8.82 3.15 -35.58
C ALA A 208 -9.00 1.64 -35.77
N GLY A 209 -7.92 0.90 -36.06
CA GLY A 209 -7.95 -0.56 -36.16
C GLY A 209 -8.34 -1.26 -34.85
N LEU A 210 -7.95 -0.72 -33.70
CA LEU A 210 -8.36 -1.25 -32.39
C LEU A 210 -9.84 -1.03 -32.12
N LEU A 211 -10.41 0.10 -32.57
CA LEU A 211 -11.86 0.37 -32.51
C LEU A 211 -12.63 -0.57 -33.45
N LEU A 212 -12.20 -0.69 -34.70
CA LEU A 212 -12.85 -1.55 -35.70
C LEU A 212 -12.83 -3.03 -35.30
N SER A 213 -11.76 -3.49 -34.66
CA SER A 213 -11.66 -4.88 -34.15
C SER A 213 -12.38 -5.12 -32.83
N GLY A 214 -12.94 -4.08 -32.20
CA GLY A 214 -13.62 -4.17 -30.90
C GLY A 214 -12.69 -4.43 -29.71
N LYS A 215 -11.37 -4.36 -29.90
CA LYS A 215 -10.39 -4.45 -28.79
C LYS A 215 -10.50 -3.24 -27.86
N ILE A 216 -10.80 -2.07 -28.43
CA ILE A 216 -11.21 -0.87 -27.71
C ILE A 216 -12.67 -0.60 -28.07
N LYS A 217 -13.51 -0.40 -27.05
CA LYS A 217 -14.97 -0.30 -27.23
C LYS A 217 -15.44 1.10 -27.62
N GLU A 218 -14.72 2.12 -27.17
CA GLU A 218 -15.14 3.52 -27.25
C GLU A 218 -13.99 4.37 -27.78
N ASP A 219 -14.32 5.35 -28.63
CA ASP A 219 -13.36 6.33 -29.15
C ASP A 219 -13.10 7.44 -28.12
N LEU A 220 -12.61 7.04 -26.95
CA LEU A 220 -12.27 7.91 -25.82
C LEU A 220 -10.82 7.67 -25.43
N TRP A 221 -9.96 8.62 -25.81
CA TRP A 221 -8.52 8.55 -25.62
C TRP A 221 -8.05 9.67 -24.72
N ILE A 222 -7.08 9.39 -23.87
CA ILE A 222 -6.46 10.37 -23.00
C ILE A 222 -4.99 10.51 -23.34
N ARG A 223 -4.48 11.71 -23.08
CA ARG A 223 -3.07 12.07 -23.21
C ARG A 223 -2.50 12.39 -21.83
N GLU A 224 -1.34 11.83 -21.57
CA GLU A 224 -0.63 11.94 -20.30
C GLU A 224 0.82 12.32 -20.54
N ARG A 225 1.47 12.89 -19.52
CA ARG A 225 2.90 13.08 -19.54
C ARG A 225 3.60 11.72 -19.52
N LEU A 226 4.59 11.54 -20.39
CA LEU A 226 5.49 10.40 -20.31
C LEU A 226 6.38 10.56 -19.07
N ILE A 227 6.19 9.66 -18.10
CA ILE A 227 7.00 9.62 -16.89
C ILE A 227 8.28 8.82 -17.19
N ARG A 228 9.43 9.40 -16.85
CA ARG A 228 10.75 8.77 -16.99
C ARG A 228 11.12 7.97 -15.75
N ASP A 229 11.93 6.95 -15.91
CA ASP A 229 12.36 6.07 -14.82
C ASP A 229 13.30 6.77 -13.84
N ASP A 230 13.25 6.36 -12.57
CA ASP A 230 14.08 6.92 -11.50
C ASP A 230 15.53 6.41 -11.54
N LYS A 231 15.79 5.31 -12.23
CA LYS A 231 17.13 4.70 -12.41
C LYS A 231 17.69 4.88 -13.81
N ASP A 232 16.82 5.06 -14.80
CA ASP A 232 17.18 5.33 -16.19
C ASP A 232 16.32 6.47 -16.77
N PRO A 233 16.79 7.73 -16.70
CA PRO A 233 16.00 8.89 -17.16
C PRO A 233 15.59 8.87 -18.63
N GLU A 234 16.26 8.07 -19.47
CA GLU A 234 15.90 7.91 -20.88
C GLU A 234 14.78 6.88 -21.08
N ALA A 235 14.63 5.94 -20.14
CA ALA A 235 13.60 4.91 -20.20
C ALA A 235 12.24 5.42 -19.67
N PRO A 236 11.12 4.87 -20.18
CA PRO A 236 9.82 5.03 -19.52
C PRO A 236 9.85 4.43 -18.12
N ALA A 237 9.15 5.07 -17.19
CA ALA A 237 9.07 4.64 -15.81
C ALA A 237 8.62 3.18 -15.65
N ARG A 238 9.33 2.43 -14.81
CA ARG A 238 8.87 1.13 -14.33
C ARG A 238 7.59 1.28 -13.49
N ASP A 239 6.73 0.27 -13.59
CA ASP A 239 5.54 0.19 -12.76
C ASP A 239 5.88 -0.45 -11.41
N VAL A 240 5.34 0.10 -10.31
CA VAL A 240 5.38 -0.50 -8.98
C VAL A 240 3.95 -0.68 -8.48
N LYS A 241 3.50 -1.93 -8.33
CA LYS A 241 2.10 -2.27 -8.04
C LYS A 241 1.97 -2.86 -6.63
N PHE A 242 1.31 -2.14 -5.74
CA PHE A 242 1.10 -2.55 -4.35
C PHE A 242 -0.24 -3.24 -4.14
N TYR A 243 -0.20 -4.46 -3.63
CA TYR A 243 -1.36 -5.18 -3.12
C TYR A 243 -1.64 -4.69 -1.69
N THR A 244 -2.62 -3.80 -1.56
CA THR A 244 -2.87 -3.03 -0.35
C THR A 244 -4.16 -3.47 0.34
N PHE A 245 -4.03 -3.88 1.60
CA PHE A 245 -5.09 -4.47 2.41
C PHE A 245 -5.53 -3.48 3.49
N TYR A 246 -6.46 -2.59 3.13
CA TYR A 246 -6.93 -1.47 3.96
C TYR A 246 -5.77 -0.71 4.61
N GLY A 247 -4.99 -0.02 3.78
CA GLY A 247 -3.81 0.74 4.22
C GLY A 247 -2.53 -0.09 4.39
N GLN A 248 -2.58 -1.41 4.35
CA GLN A 248 -1.36 -2.24 4.51
C GLN A 248 -0.84 -2.75 3.16
N PRO A 249 0.23 -2.18 2.59
CA PRO A 249 0.87 -2.71 1.38
C PRO A 249 1.66 -3.98 1.72
N ILE A 250 1.04 -5.15 1.54
CA ILE A 250 1.61 -6.44 1.97
C ILE A 250 2.57 -7.02 0.94
N LEU A 251 2.30 -6.76 -0.34
CA LEU A 251 3.05 -7.33 -1.45
C LEU A 251 3.18 -6.27 -2.55
N ALA A 252 4.36 -6.15 -3.15
CA ALA A 252 4.60 -5.22 -4.24
C ALA A 252 5.19 -5.94 -5.46
N LEU A 253 4.76 -5.53 -6.66
CA LEU A 253 5.26 -6.03 -7.93
C LEU A 253 5.93 -4.89 -8.69
N GLU A 254 7.23 -5.01 -8.91
CA GLU A 254 7.97 -4.15 -9.83
C GLU A 254 7.91 -4.76 -11.23
N THR A 255 7.61 -3.95 -12.25
CA THR A 255 7.56 -4.36 -13.66
C THR A 255 8.33 -3.39 -14.53
N ALA A 256 9.41 -3.87 -15.14
CA ALA A 256 10.04 -3.23 -16.29
C ALA A 256 9.41 -3.81 -17.57
N ARG A 257 9.11 -2.97 -18.57
CA ARG A 257 8.41 -3.39 -19.80
C ARG A 257 9.31 -3.42 -21.03
N ILE A 258 10.29 -2.53 -21.06
CA ILE A 258 11.21 -2.34 -22.17
C ILE A 258 12.62 -2.69 -21.69
N PRO A 259 13.44 -3.39 -22.50
CA PRO A 259 13.12 -3.92 -23.84
C PRO A 259 12.26 -5.20 -23.82
N LYS A 260 12.14 -5.84 -22.66
CA LYS A 260 11.30 -7.02 -22.44
C LYS A 260 10.61 -6.91 -21.09
N ILE A 261 9.47 -7.57 -20.96
CA ILE A 261 8.74 -7.57 -19.70
C ILE A 261 9.50 -8.41 -18.67
N GLN A 262 9.84 -7.79 -17.55
CA GLN A 262 10.48 -8.44 -16.41
C GLN A 262 9.76 -8.04 -15.14
N ARG A 263 9.67 -8.97 -14.19
CA ARG A 263 8.87 -8.79 -12.98
C ARG A 263 9.64 -9.26 -11.75
N CYS A 264 9.49 -8.56 -10.64
CA CYS A 264 9.93 -9.09 -9.35
C CYS A 264 8.99 -8.66 -8.25
N TRP A 265 8.92 -9.51 -7.23
CA TRP A 265 7.99 -9.35 -6.13
C TRP A 265 8.75 -9.03 -4.86
N TYR A 266 8.20 -8.13 -4.06
CA TYR A 266 8.72 -7.74 -2.77
C TYR A 266 7.65 -7.92 -1.70
N ASP A 267 8.05 -8.34 -0.50
CA ASP A 267 7.20 -8.24 0.68
C ASP A 267 7.12 -6.79 1.20
N ASN A 268 6.44 -6.60 2.32
CA ASN A 268 6.28 -5.31 2.99
C ASN A 268 7.55 -4.82 3.74
N TYR A 269 8.64 -5.57 3.67
CA TYR A 269 9.96 -5.23 4.20
C TYR A 269 10.99 -5.05 3.07
N SER A 270 10.53 -4.98 1.82
CA SER A 270 11.36 -4.88 0.62
C SER A 270 12.28 -6.09 0.37
N ASN A 271 11.96 -7.27 0.92
CA ASN A 271 12.66 -8.51 0.58
C ASN A 271 12.06 -9.14 -0.68
N LEU A 272 12.91 -9.70 -1.54
CA LEU A 272 12.45 -10.48 -2.69
C LEU A 272 11.66 -11.71 -2.23
N VAL A 273 10.50 -11.95 -2.84
CA VAL A 273 9.66 -13.12 -2.54
C VAL A 273 9.26 -13.86 -3.81
N ASN A 274 9.19 -15.18 -3.73
CA ASN A 274 8.60 -15.98 -4.80
C ASN A 274 7.12 -16.20 -4.50
N THR A 275 6.25 -15.66 -5.35
CA THR A 275 4.80 -15.76 -5.17
C THR A 275 4.17 -16.95 -5.91
N GLY A 276 4.96 -17.69 -6.70
CA GLY A 276 4.51 -18.64 -7.72
C GLY A 276 3.98 -17.97 -9.00
N LYS A 277 3.55 -16.70 -8.92
CA LYS A 277 3.06 -15.92 -10.04
C LYS A 277 4.21 -15.24 -10.78
N TYR A 278 4.31 -15.47 -12.09
CA TYR A 278 5.39 -14.99 -12.97
C TYR A 278 6.78 -15.56 -12.62
N ALA A 279 6.84 -16.77 -12.07
CA ALA A 279 8.09 -17.39 -11.62
C ALA A 279 9.16 -17.55 -12.73
N THR A 280 8.76 -17.55 -14.00
CA THR A 280 9.65 -17.70 -15.17
C THR A 280 10.22 -16.38 -15.69
N GLU A 281 9.77 -15.23 -15.18
CA GLU A 281 10.13 -13.88 -15.66
C GLU A 281 10.79 -13.04 -14.56
N LEU A 282 11.34 -13.71 -13.54
CA LEU A 282 11.93 -13.06 -12.38
C LEU A 282 13.28 -12.41 -12.74
N PHE A 283 13.46 -11.17 -12.31
CA PHE A 283 14.75 -10.46 -12.33
C PHE A 283 15.06 -9.90 -10.94
N VAL A 284 16.29 -9.41 -10.74
CA VAL A 284 16.62 -8.62 -9.56
C VAL A 284 16.21 -7.19 -9.85
N GLY A 285 15.09 -6.74 -9.26
CA GLY A 285 14.60 -5.38 -9.42
C GLY A 285 15.50 -4.33 -8.79
N HIS A 286 15.19 -3.06 -9.08
CA HIS A 286 15.91 -1.93 -8.51
C HIS A 286 15.53 -1.66 -7.05
N GLY A 287 14.58 -2.43 -6.52
CA GLY A 287 14.01 -2.22 -5.21
C GLY A 287 12.97 -1.11 -5.22
N ILE A 288 12.25 -1.04 -4.10
CA ILE A 288 11.13 -0.12 -3.92
C ILE A 288 11.46 0.79 -2.75
N PRO A 289 11.58 2.12 -2.98
CA PRO A 289 11.83 3.08 -1.91
C PRO A 289 10.73 3.07 -0.85
N ALA A 290 11.10 3.33 0.41
CA ALA A 290 10.16 3.30 1.53
C ALA A 290 9.02 4.32 1.38
N GLU A 291 9.24 5.45 0.71
CA GLU A 291 8.17 6.42 0.47
C GLU A 291 7.04 5.88 -0.42
N PHE A 292 7.31 4.92 -1.30
CA PHE A 292 6.28 4.32 -2.15
C PHE A 292 5.29 3.50 -1.31
N TYR A 293 5.78 2.75 -0.31
CA TYR A 293 4.93 2.03 0.65
C TYR A 293 4.05 3.01 1.44
N LYS A 294 4.60 4.14 1.89
CA LYS A 294 3.83 5.18 2.59
C LYS A 294 2.74 5.80 1.72
N ILE A 295 3.03 6.01 0.42
CA ILE A 295 2.04 6.51 -0.53
C ILE A 295 0.93 5.48 -0.74
N ALA A 296 1.28 4.20 -0.92
CA ALA A 296 0.30 3.12 -1.05
C ALA A 296 -0.58 2.97 0.21
N GLU A 297 0.02 3.07 1.41
CA GLU A 297 -0.71 3.10 2.68
C GLU A 297 -1.67 4.28 2.75
N LYS A 298 -1.20 5.50 2.45
CA LYS A 298 -2.03 6.72 2.45
C LYS A 298 -3.23 6.58 1.51
N ILE A 299 -3.01 6.12 0.29
CA ILE A 299 -4.08 5.87 -0.69
C ILE A 299 -5.05 4.82 -0.14
N GLY A 300 -4.55 3.67 0.33
CA GLY A 300 -5.36 2.56 0.82
C GLY A 300 -6.22 2.89 2.04
N LEU A 301 -5.75 3.76 2.95
CA LEU A 301 -6.50 4.20 4.13
C LEU A 301 -7.65 5.17 3.80
N ASN A 302 -7.62 5.79 2.63
CA ASN A 302 -8.62 6.75 2.15
C ASN A 302 -9.65 6.13 1.20
N ILE A 303 -9.62 4.80 1.00
CA ILE A 303 -10.57 4.06 0.18
C ILE A 303 -11.42 3.15 1.09
N PRO A 304 -12.76 3.19 1.01
CA PRO A 304 -13.65 2.33 1.81
C PRO A 304 -13.71 0.90 1.24
N ALA A 305 -12.55 0.26 1.08
CA ALA A 305 -12.45 -1.10 0.57
C ALA A 305 -11.38 -1.89 1.33
N PRO A 306 -11.62 -3.19 1.58
CA PRO A 306 -10.67 -4.01 2.31
C PRO A 306 -9.41 -4.32 1.48
N PHE A 307 -9.49 -4.21 0.16
CA PHE A 307 -8.37 -4.41 -0.74
C PHE A 307 -8.47 -3.54 -2.00
N VAL A 308 -7.32 -3.03 -2.42
CA VAL A 308 -7.07 -2.45 -3.75
C VAL A 308 -5.63 -2.75 -4.18
N ARG A 309 -5.40 -2.89 -5.48
CA ARG A 309 -4.05 -2.76 -6.03
C ARG A 309 -3.80 -1.31 -6.41
N ILE A 310 -2.67 -0.76 -6.01
CA ILE A 310 -2.28 0.62 -6.29
C ILE A 310 -1.07 0.58 -7.20
N ASP A 311 -1.21 1.09 -8.41
CA ASP A 311 -0.17 1.08 -9.43
C ASP A 311 0.47 2.47 -9.49
N LEU A 312 1.76 2.53 -9.18
CA LEU A 312 2.58 3.72 -9.21
C LEU A 312 3.60 3.61 -10.35
N LEU A 313 4.04 4.76 -10.87
CA LEU A 313 5.21 4.88 -11.74
C LEU A 313 6.37 5.42 -10.91
N ALA A 314 7.54 4.79 -11.01
CA ALA A 314 8.74 5.27 -10.35
C ALA A 314 9.40 6.36 -11.20
N SER A 315 9.50 7.57 -10.67
CA SER A 315 10.08 8.72 -11.37
C SER A 315 11.20 9.37 -10.57
N PRO A 316 12.10 10.14 -11.20
CA PRO A 316 13.12 10.93 -10.50
C PRO A 316 12.54 11.84 -9.42
N GLU A 317 11.30 12.32 -9.58
CA GLU A 317 10.64 13.18 -8.59
C GLU A 317 9.76 12.42 -7.59
N GLY A 318 9.91 11.09 -7.48
CA GLY A 318 9.20 10.21 -6.57
C GLY A 318 8.07 9.40 -7.24
N ALA A 319 7.15 8.87 -6.46
CA ALA A 319 6.07 8.05 -6.99
C ALA A 319 4.96 8.90 -7.66
N VAL A 320 4.52 8.46 -8.84
CA VAL A 320 3.39 9.04 -9.57
C VAL A 320 2.24 8.03 -9.62
N VAL A 321 1.03 8.43 -9.19
CA VAL A 321 -0.14 7.55 -9.18
C VAL A 321 -0.65 7.32 -10.60
N ASN A 322 -0.67 6.07 -11.05
CA ASN A 322 -1.08 5.69 -12.39
C ASN A 322 -2.47 5.05 -12.43
N GLU A 323 -2.74 4.07 -11.57
CA GLU A 323 -4.00 3.34 -11.55
C GLU A 323 -4.35 2.85 -10.14
N VAL A 324 -5.64 2.71 -9.84
CA VAL A 324 -6.14 1.98 -8.68
C VAL A 324 -7.04 0.87 -9.18
N THR A 325 -6.61 -0.39 -9.02
CA THR A 325 -7.31 -1.57 -9.55
C THR A 325 -7.94 -2.37 -8.40
N PRO A 326 -9.26 -2.34 -8.21
CA PRO A 326 -9.92 -3.08 -7.12
C PRO A 326 -9.82 -4.60 -7.28
N LYS A 327 -9.79 -5.07 -8.53
CA LYS A 327 -9.70 -6.50 -8.87
C LYS A 327 -8.58 -6.74 -9.88
N PRO A 328 -7.33 -6.94 -9.42
CA PRO A 328 -6.24 -7.28 -10.32
C PRO A 328 -6.46 -8.66 -10.97
N GLY A 329 -6.11 -8.76 -12.26
CA GLY A 329 -6.13 -10.03 -12.99
C GLY A 329 -5.13 -11.06 -12.46
N GLY A 330 -5.40 -12.33 -12.75
CA GLY A 330 -4.48 -13.44 -12.46
C GLY A 330 -4.24 -13.73 -10.98
N ALA A 331 -5.25 -13.52 -10.11
CA ALA A 331 -5.15 -13.90 -8.70
C ALA A 331 -5.03 -15.43 -8.50
N HIS A 332 -5.61 -16.23 -9.40
CA HIS A 332 -5.51 -17.70 -9.39
C HIS A 332 -4.10 -18.24 -9.70
N LEU A 333 -3.17 -17.38 -10.13
CA LEU A 333 -1.80 -17.76 -10.48
C LEU A 333 -0.86 -17.77 -9.26
N PHE A 334 -1.30 -17.29 -8.10
CA PHE A 334 -0.51 -17.36 -6.88
C PHE A 334 -0.38 -18.81 -6.41
N ALA A 335 0.80 -19.17 -5.89
CA ALA A 335 0.97 -20.42 -5.18
C ALA A 335 -0.02 -20.50 -4.00
N GLN A 336 -0.47 -21.71 -3.67
CA GLN A 336 -1.50 -21.91 -2.64
C GLN A 336 -1.15 -21.25 -1.30
N SER A 337 0.11 -21.32 -0.87
CA SER A 337 0.57 -20.68 0.37
C SER A 337 0.40 -19.16 0.34
N ILE A 338 0.70 -18.53 -0.79
CA ILE A 338 0.60 -17.07 -0.99
C ILE A 338 -0.88 -16.66 -1.09
N ASP A 339 -1.69 -17.41 -1.84
CA ASP A 339 -3.13 -17.18 -1.92
C ASP A 339 -3.80 -17.22 -0.53
N GLN A 340 -3.38 -18.17 0.32
CA GLN A 340 -3.87 -18.27 1.70
C GLN A 340 -3.39 -17.12 2.59
N GLN A 341 -2.12 -16.72 2.49
CA GLN A 341 -1.59 -15.58 3.24
C GLN A 341 -2.33 -14.29 2.87
N LEU A 342 -2.45 -13.98 1.58
CA LEU A 342 -3.19 -12.83 1.09
C LEU A 342 -4.68 -12.90 1.47
N GLY A 343 -5.26 -14.11 1.52
CA GLY A 343 -6.64 -14.32 1.97
C GLY A 343 -6.83 -13.94 3.44
N ASN A 344 -5.89 -14.30 4.30
CA ASN A 344 -5.90 -13.87 5.71
C ASN A 344 -5.76 -12.35 5.84
N HIS A 345 -4.88 -11.72 5.05
CA HIS A 345 -4.76 -10.26 5.04
C HIS A 345 -6.05 -9.57 4.61
N LEU A 346 -6.77 -10.12 3.63
CA LEU A 346 -8.07 -9.60 3.20
C LEU A 346 -9.14 -9.68 4.27
N VAL A 347 -9.26 -10.82 4.97
CA VAL A 347 -10.20 -10.98 6.09
C VAL A 347 -9.88 -9.99 7.22
N ASN A 348 -8.60 -9.84 7.56
CA ASN A 348 -8.17 -8.89 8.60
C ASN A 348 -8.45 -7.44 8.19
N ALA A 349 -8.23 -7.09 6.93
CA ALA A 349 -8.51 -5.76 6.39
C ALA A 349 -10.00 -5.43 6.40
N ASP A 350 -10.88 -6.38 6.05
CA ASP A 350 -12.33 -6.23 6.17
C ASP A 350 -12.76 -6.00 7.64
N GLY A 351 -12.17 -6.75 8.58
CA GLY A 351 -12.40 -6.53 10.00
C GLY A 351 -12.02 -5.12 10.48
N ARG A 352 -10.85 -4.62 10.06
CA ARG A 352 -10.41 -3.24 10.38
C ARG A 352 -11.29 -2.18 9.74
N LEU A 353 -11.61 -2.32 8.46
CA LEU A 353 -12.50 -1.40 7.74
C LEU A 353 -13.86 -1.29 8.43
N ARG A 354 -14.46 -2.41 8.81
CA ARG A 354 -15.76 -2.41 9.52
C ARG A 354 -15.66 -1.74 10.88
N ALA A 355 -14.58 -2.00 11.63
CA ALA A 355 -14.37 -1.35 12.92
C ALA A 355 -14.27 0.18 12.78
N ASP A 356 -13.53 0.66 11.78
CA ASP A 356 -13.41 2.09 11.47
C ASP A 356 -14.75 2.70 11.07
N LEU A 357 -15.51 2.03 10.19
CA LEU A 357 -16.85 2.48 9.77
C LEU A 357 -17.83 2.56 10.96
N ILE A 358 -17.85 1.55 11.82
CA ILE A 358 -18.68 1.55 13.04
C ILE A 358 -18.25 2.67 14.00
N SER A 359 -16.95 2.99 14.04
CA SER A 359 -16.40 4.07 14.85
C SER A 359 -16.62 5.46 14.23
N GLY A 360 -17.32 5.55 13.09
CA GLY A 360 -17.69 6.80 12.45
C GLY A 360 -16.61 7.39 11.54
N LYS A 361 -15.59 6.62 11.14
CA LYS A 361 -14.61 7.09 10.16
C LYS A 361 -15.30 7.42 8.84
N SER A 362 -15.14 8.66 8.39
CA SER A 362 -15.58 9.10 7.06
C SER A 362 -14.46 8.89 6.03
N PHE A 363 -14.87 8.71 4.77
CA PHE A 363 -13.98 8.62 3.61
C PHE A 363 -14.24 9.81 2.69
N ASP A 364 -14.10 11.03 3.22
CA ASP A 364 -14.61 12.25 2.58
C ASP A 364 -14.01 12.50 1.20
N ILE A 365 -12.70 12.27 1.03
CA ILE A 365 -12.02 12.40 -0.26
C ILE A 365 -12.65 11.45 -1.29
N PHE A 366 -12.81 10.18 -0.93
CA PHE A 366 -13.45 9.19 -1.80
C PHE A 366 -14.91 9.53 -2.09
N ASN A 367 -15.67 9.89 -1.06
CA ASN A 367 -17.10 10.21 -1.17
C ASN A 367 -17.34 11.46 -2.04
N SER A 368 -16.40 12.41 -2.06
CA SER A 368 -16.51 13.60 -2.90
C SER A 368 -16.54 13.29 -4.41
N LEU A 369 -16.06 12.12 -4.83
CA LEU A 369 -16.08 11.67 -6.23
C LEU A 369 -17.46 11.21 -6.70
N LYS A 370 -18.38 10.91 -5.78
CA LYS A 370 -19.75 10.48 -6.12
C LYS A 370 -20.61 11.63 -6.63
N ASN A 371 -20.24 12.86 -6.25
CA ASN A 371 -20.99 14.07 -6.53
C ASN A 371 -20.37 14.90 -7.67
N SER A 372 -19.37 14.36 -8.37
CA SER A 372 -18.58 15.03 -9.41
C SER A 372 -18.71 14.33 -10.74
#